data_AF-A0AAV8USD3-F1
#
_entry.id   AF-A0AAV8USD3-F1
#
_cell.length_a   1.000
_cell.length_b   1.000
_cell.length_c   1.000
_cell.angle_alpha   90.00
_cell.angle_beta   90.00
_cell.angle_gamma   90.00
#
_symmetry.space_group_name_H-M   'P 1'
#
loop_
_entity.id
_entity.type
_entity.pdbx_description
1 polymer ?
#
loop_
_entity_poly.entity_id
_entity_poly.type
_entity_poly.pdbx_seq_one_letter_code
_entity_poly.pdbx_strand_id
1 'polypeptide(L)'
;MDEAYFMSKRQLLQWLNDLLGTNYTKVEEIHNGAAVSLVIEKIHPGTVKVSKLHKNTKKGYEISSNYKLLQAAFLVNNIDKDIDVQKLSKGGYQDNLEFLQWTKAYFDRTYNGEVIAQPRVAVAPGKARVKPVETQSAGNKENKMLNHTRCREESAEQKAEISALSNTVKELQVTVEELEKERDFYFGKLREVEIFCQTNSESEMQNADVIKDVSAILYANDDAEAEDINATEAVEVEA
;
A
#
# COMPACT_ATOMS: atom_id res chain seq x y z
N MET A 1 7.84 6.82 -8.11
CA MET A 1 7.04 5.79 -7.40
C MET A 1 7.48 4.43 -7.86
N ASP A 2 7.54 3.42 -7.00
CA ASP A 2 7.91 2.06 -7.42
C ASP A 2 6.76 1.36 -8.15
N GLU A 3 7.08 0.70 -9.25
CA GLU A 3 6.11 -0.06 -10.07
C GLU A 3 5.34 -1.12 -9.26
N ALA A 4 5.96 -1.65 -8.20
CA ALA A 4 5.37 -2.67 -7.34
C ALA A 4 4.05 -2.23 -6.66
N TYR A 5 3.85 -0.92 -6.42
CA TYR A 5 2.60 -0.41 -5.83
C TYR A 5 1.43 -0.41 -6.82
N PHE A 6 1.71 -0.43 -8.12
CA PHE A 6 0.69 -0.56 -9.17
C PHE A 6 0.37 -2.02 -9.51
N MET A 7 1.15 -2.98 -9.00
CA MET A 7 0.89 -4.40 -9.23
C MET A 7 -0.39 -4.86 -8.55
N SER A 8 -1.21 -5.59 -9.29
CA SER A 8 -2.41 -6.22 -8.73
C SER A 8 -2.06 -7.31 -7.71
N LYS A 9 -2.97 -7.57 -6.76
CA LYS A 9 -2.84 -8.67 -5.78
C LYS A 9 -2.50 -10.01 -6.43
N ARG A 10 -3.07 -10.29 -7.61
CA ARG A 10 -2.87 -11.53 -8.34
C ARG A 10 -1.42 -11.63 -8.86
N GLN A 11 -0.89 -10.55 -9.42
CA GLN A 11 0.49 -10.51 -9.90
C GLN A 11 1.50 -10.66 -8.76
N LEU A 12 1.25 -10.01 -7.62
CA LEU A 12 2.11 -10.11 -6.44
C LEU A 12 2.13 -11.53 -5.85
N LEU A 13 0.96 -12.15 -5.70
CA LEU A 13 0.87 -13.52 -5.21
C LEU A 13 1.51 -14.52 -6.19
N GLN A 14 1.31 -14.33 -7.50
CA GLN A 14 1.95 -15.17 -8.51
C GLN A 14 3.47 -15.07 -8.42
N TRP A 15 4.02 -13.86 -8.37
CA TRP A 15 5.46 -13.63 -8.19
C TRP A 15 5.99 -14.31 -6.92
N LEU A 16 5.30 -14.13 -5.79
CA LEU A 16 5.73 -14.71 -4.52
C LEU A 16 5.73 -16.24 -4.57
N ASN A 17 4.72 -16.83 -5.21
CA ASN A 17 4.60 -18.27 -5.40
C ASN A 17 5.70 -18.83 -6.31
N ASP A 18 6.00 -18.15 -7.41
CA ASP A 18 7.06 -18.56 -8.34
C ASP A 18 8.45 -18.45 -7.67
N LEU A 19 8.67 -17.40 -6.88
CA LEU A 19 9.94 -17.16 -6.18
C LEU A 19 10.21 -18.19 -5.06
N LEU A 20 9.19 -18.56 -4.30
CA LEU A 20 9.32 -19.39 -3.10
C LEU A 20 8.90 -20.85 -3.29
N GLY A 21 8.29 -21.20 -4.43
CA GLY A 21 7.68 -22.51 -4.66
C GLY A 21 6.47 -22.75 -3.74
N THR A 22 5.67 -21.71 -3.50
CA THR A 22 4.47 -21.76 -2.63
C THR A 22 3.19 -21.67 -3.46
N ASN A 23 2.05 -21.75 -2.79
CA ASN A 23 0.72 -21.76 -3.41
C ASN A 23 -0.27 -20.86 -2.66
N TYR A 24 0.14 -19.63 -2.34
CA TYR A 24 -0.72 -18.62 -1.74
C TYR A 24 -1.82 -18.19 -2.72
N THR A 25 -3.05 -18.14 -2.22
CA THR A 25 -4.24 -17.74 -2.99
C THR A 25 -4.81 -16.41 -2.51
N LYS A 26 -4.49 -16.03 -1.27
CA LYS A 26 -4.95 -14.80 -0.61
C LYS A 26 -3.76 -14.08 0.03
N VAL A 27 -3.82 -12.76 0.03
CA VAL A 27 -2.76 -11.91 0.59
C VAL A 27 -2.67 -12.09 2.11
N GLU A 28 -3.80 -12.31 2.75
CA GLU A 28 -3.93 -12.54 4.19
C GLU A 28 -3.18 -13.78 4.66
N GLU A 29 -2.82 -14.73 3.78
CA GLU A 29 -2.07 -15.94 4.14
C GLU A 29 -0.61 -15.63 4.49
N ILE A 30 -0.07 -14.47 4.07
CA ILE A 30 1.31 -14.06 4.37
C ILE A 30 1.45 -13.45 5.78
N HIS A 31 0.34 -13.27 6.50
CA HIS A 31 0.25 -12.56 7.79
C HIS A 31 1.18 -13.13 8.88
N ASN A 32 1.60 -14.38 8.73
CA ASN A 32 2.51 -15.04 9.66
C ASN A 32 3.99 -14.61 9.51
N GLY A 33 4.29 -13.74 8.53
CA GLY A 33 5.61 -13.17 8.28
C GLY A 33 6.62 -14.14 7.67
N ALA A 34 6.27 -15.40 7.45
CA ALA A 34 7.21 -16.40 6.96
C ALA A 34 7.58 -16.17 5.49
N ALA A 35 6.60 -15.88 4.63
CA ALA A 35 6.85 -15.63 3.21
C ALA A 35 7.84 -14.46 3.02
N VAL A 36 7.58 -13.32 3.68
CA VAL A 36 8.45 -12.14 3.61
C VAL A 36 9.83 -12.43 4.18
N SER A 37 9.93 -13.18 5.28
CA SER A 37 11.22 -13.61 5.83
C SER A 37 12.03 -14.43 4.84
N LEU A 38 11.39 -15.28 4.03
CA LEU A 38 12.08 -16.05 3.00
C LEU A 38 12.52 -15.18 1.81
N VAL A 39 11.72 -14.18 1.42
CA VAL A 39 12.15 -13.21 0.40
C VAL A 39 13.39 -12.45 0.87
N ILE A 40 13.40 -11.99 2.11
CA ILE A 40 14.54 -11.26 2.67
C ILE A 40 15.78 -12.14 2.79
N GLU A 41 15.62 -13.42 3.13
CA GLU A 41 16.71 -14.39 3.09
C GLU A 41 17.26 -14.62 1.67
N LYS A 42 16.43 -14.50 0.62
CA LYS A 42 16.89 -14.59 -0.76
C LYS A 42 17.73 -13.37 -1.17
N ILE A 43 17.35 -12.19 -0.70
CA ILE A 43 18.08 -10.93 -0.96
C ILE A 43 19.37 -10.87 -0.12
N HIS A 44 19.28 -11.26 1.15
CA HIS A 44 20.37 -11.19 2.15
C HIS A 44 20.59 -12.56 2.82
N PRO A 45 21.30 -13.49 2.17
CA PRO A 45 21.49 -14.84 2.67
C PRO A 45 22.16 -14.88 4.05
N GLY A 46 21.65 -15.74 4.93
CA GLY A 46 22.21 -15.98 6.27
C GLY A 46 21.80 -14.96 7.33
N THR A 47 20.93 -14.00 6.99
CA THR A 47 20.46 -12.98 7.94
C THR A 47 19.19 -13.43 8.67
N VAL A 48 18.37 -14.27 8.05
CA VAL A 48 17.19 -14.88 8.67
C VAL A 48 17.55 -16.28 9.16
N LYS A 49 17.23 -16.58 10.42
CA LYS A 49 17.40 -17.94 10.98
C LYS A 49 16.29 -18.86 10.49
N VAL A 50 16.33 -19.29 9.23
CA VAL A 50 15.27 -20.08 8.57
C VAL A 50 14.90 -21.34 9.35
N SER A 51 15.84 -22.00 10.04
CA SER A 51 15.57 -23.19 10.85
C SER A 51 14.59 -22.94 12.02
N LYS A 52 14.44 -21.69 12.46
CA LYS A 52 13.51 -21.28 13.53
C LYS A 52 12.21 -20.68 12.99
N LEU A 53 12.05 -20.63 11.67
CA LEU A 53 10.92 -20.01 11.01
C LEU A 53 9.75 -20.98 10.88
N HIS A 54 8.57 -20.57 11.36
CA HIS A 54 7.35 -21.38 11.29
C HIS A 54 6.57 -21.01 10.03
N LYS A 55 6.72 -21.80 8.95
CA LYS A 55 6.21 -21.46 7.61
C LYS A 55 4.68 -21.47 7.45
N ASN A 56 4.00 -22.37 8.16
CA ASN A 56 2.54 -22.58 8.04
C ASN A 56 1.81 -22.40 9.37
N THR A 57 2.31 -21.52 10.24
CA THR A 57 1.69 -21.29 11.55
C THR A 57 0.49 -20.37 11.47
N LYS A 58 -0.48 -20.62 12.36
CA LYS A 58 -1.62 -19.74 12.68
C LYS A 58 -1.61 -19.27 14.14
N LYS A 59 -0.60 -19.68 14.93
CA LYS A 59 -0.55 -19.39 16.37
C LYS A 59 0.13 -18.05 16.62
N GLY A 60 -0.53 -17.15 17.35
CA GLY A 60 -0.04 -15.78 17.57
C GLY A 60 1.38 -15.69 18.14
N TYR A 61 1.79 -16.60 19.03
CA TYR A 61 3.15 -16.62 19.58
C TYR A 61 4.21 -17.04 18.55
N GLU A 62 3.89 -17.96 17.63
CA GLU A 62 4.78 -18.39 16.54
C GLU A 62 4.89 -17.30 15.47
N ILE A 63 3.78 -16.61 15.16
CA ILE A 63 3.76 -15.42 14.30
C ILE A 63 4.64 -14.31 14.89
N SER A 64 4.49 -14.04 16.19
CA SER A 64 5.31 -13.04 16.90
C SER A 64 6.79 -13.41 16.88
N SER A 65 7.12 -14.70 16.97
CA SER A 65 8.48 -15.21 16.83
C SER A 65 9.03 -15.02 15.42
N ASN A 66 8.24 -15.27 14.38
CA ASN A 66 8.65 -15.03 12.99
C ASN A 66 8.97 -13.54 12.75
N TYR A 67 8.11 -12.62 13.20
CA TYR A 67 8.37 -11.18 13.04
C TYR A 67 9.61 -10.70 13.79
N LYS A 68 9.95 -11.29 14.95
CA LYS A 68 11.23 -11.00 15.63
C LYS A 68 12.44 -11.41 14.80
N LEU A 69 12.36 -12.53 14.09
CA LEU A 69 13.42 -12.96 13.17
C LEU A 69 13.55 -11.99 11.99
N LEU A 70 12.41 -11.56 11.44
CA LEU A 70 12.37 -10.59 10.33
C LEU A 70 12.95 -9.23 10.74
N GLN A 71 12.54 -8.69 11.88
CA GLN A 71 13.06 -7.43 12.43
C GLN A 71 14.58 -7.49 12.67
N ALA A 72 15.08 -8.63 13.16
CA ALA A 72 16.52 -8.82 13.34
C ALA A 72 17.28 -8.79 12.01
N ALA A 73 16.71 -9.38 10.94
CA ALA A 73 17.30 -9.32 9.61
C ALA A 73 17.26 -7.90 9.02
N PHE A 74 16.20 -7.13 9.26
CA PHE A 74 16.12 -5.73 8.82
C PHE A 74 17.20 -4.88 9.47
N LEU A 75 17.39 -5.05 10.79
CA LEU A 75 18.40 -4.31 11.54
C LEU A 75 19.82 -4.61 11.04
N VAL A 76 20.14 -5.89 10.77
CA VAL A 76 21.48 -6.28 10.30
C VAL A 76 21.78 -5.74 8.90
N ASN A 77 20.77 -5.65 8.03
CA ASN A 77 20.91 -5.18 6.66
C ASN A 77 20.64 -3.67 6.51
N ASN A 78 20.44 -2.94 7.62
CA ASN A 78 20.08 -1.51 7.62
C ASN A 78 18.86 -1.20 6.75
N ILE A 79 17.84 -2.05 6.80
CA ILE A 79 16.58 -1.85 6.07
C ILE A 79 15.70 -0.89 6.88
N ASP A 80 15.55 0.33 6.38
CA ASP A 80 14.73 1.38 6.98
C ASP A 80 13.25 1.22 6.58
N LYS A 81 12.61 0.20 7.15
CA LYS A 81 11.16 -0.03 7.02
C LYS A 81 10.58 -0.44 8.36
N ASP A 82 9.63 0.35 8.83
CA ASP A 82 8.85 0.03 10.02
C ASP A 82 7.92 -1.16 9.77
N ILE A 83 7.96 -2.11 10.71
CA ILE A 83 7.11 -3.31 10.70
C ILE A 83 6.09 -3.19 11.83
N ASP A 84 4.85 -2.85 11.49
CA ASP A 84 3.72 -2.90 12.43
C ASP A 84 3.23 -4.35 12.60
N VAL A 85 3.91 -5.07 13.50
CA VAL A 85 3.60 -6.47 13.82
C VAL A 85 2.15 -6.64 14.29
N GLN A 86 1.56 -5.65 14.96
CA GLN A 86 0.20 -5.75 15.51
C GLN A 86 -0.84 -5.74 14.40
N LYS A 87 -0.67 -4.90 13.38
CA LYS A 87 -1.57 -4.88 12.22
C LYS A 87 -1.37 -6.08 11.31
N LEU A 88 -0.11 -6.39 10.98
CA LEU A 88 0.21 -7.48 10.05
C LEU A 88 -0.23 -8.84 10.60
N SER A 89 0.07 -9.13 11.88
CA SER A 89 -0.22 -10.44 12.48
C SER A 89 -1.72 -10.76 12.57
N LYS A 90 -2.60 -9.74 12.59
CA LYS A 90 -4.06 -9.91 12.58
C LYS A 90 -4.60 -10.40 11.24
N GLY A 91 -3.82 -10.34 10.16
CA GLY A 91 -4.24 -10.79 8.83
C GLY A 91 -5.19 -9.82 8.12
N GLY A 92 -5.15 -8.53 8.44
CA GLY A 92 -5.90 -7.52 7.69
C GLY A 92 -5.39 -7.40 6.25
N TYR A 93 -6.29 -7.37 5.27
CA TYR A 93 -5.95 -7.37 3.84
C TYR A 93 -5.06 -6.17 3.46
N GLN A 94 -5.46 -4.95 3.84
CA GLN A 94 -4.79 -3.71 3.40
C GLN A 94 -3.33 -3.65 3.88
N ASP A 95 -3.09 -3.86 5.17
CA ASP A 95 -1.74 -3.80 5.75
C ASP A 95 -0.82 -4.88 5.15
N ASN A 96 -1.35 -6.10 4.95
CA ASN A 96 -0.59 -7.19 4.35
C ASN A 96 -0.31 -6.95 2.86
N LEU A 97 -1.26 -6.35 2.12
CA LEU A 97 -1.06 -5.98 0.72
C LEU A 97 0.03 -4.92 0.58
N GLU A 98 -0.05 -3.85 1.36
CA GLU A 98 0.96 -2.78 1.33
C GLU A 98 2.35 -3.32 1.70
N PHE A 99 2.42 -4.19 2.71
CA PHE A 99 3.69 -4.80 3.11
C PHE A 99 4.25 -5.72 2.01
N LEU A 100 3.39 -6.45 1.29
CA LEU A 100 3.79 -7.26 0.14
C LEU A 100 4.27 -6.40 -1.04
N GLN A 101 3.57 -5.32 -1.36
CA GLN A 101 3.98 -4.35 -2.40
C GLN A 101 5.35 -3.75 -2.08
N TRP A 102 5.54 -3.30 -0.84
CA TRP A 102 6.84 -2.82 -0.39
C TRP A 102 7.92 -3.89 -0.48
N THR A 103 7.61 -5.13 -0.09
CA THR A 103 8.56 -6.26 -0.17
C THR A 103 8.99 -6.51 -1.62
N LYS A 104 8.05 -6.44 -2.57
CA LYS A 104 8.34 -6.55 -4.00
C LYS A 104 9.20 -5.38 -4.50
N ALA A 105 8.85 -4.14 -4.16
CA ALA A 105 9.66 -2.97 -4.50
C ALA A 105 11.10 -3.11 -3.99
N TYR A 106 11.24 -3.53 -2.73
CA TYR A 106 12.54 -3.76 -2.11
C TYR A 106 13.34 -4.86 -2.82
N PHE A 107 12.67 -5.96 -3.19
CA PHE A 107 13.26 -7.03 -3.98
C PHE A 107 13.74 -6.52 -5.34
N ASP A 108 12.93 -5.80 -6.10
CA ASP A 108 13.32 -5.33 -7.44
C ASP A 108 14.51 -4.37 -7.42
N ARG A 109 14.61 -3.53 -6.39
CA ARG A 109 15.72 -2.58 -6.21
C ARG A 109 17.03 -3.24 -5.79
N THR A 110 16.93 -4.32 -5.00
CA THR A 110 18.09 -4.88 -4.28
C THR A 110 18.55 -6.20 -4.87
N TYR A 111 17.64 -6.98 -5.47
CA TYR A 111 17.91 -8.30 -6.02
C TYR A 111 18.42 -8.19 -7.45
N ASN A 112 19.73 -8.20 -7.61
CA ASN A 112 20.45 -8.12 -8.87
C ASN A 112 20.70 -9.49 -9.55
N GLY A 113 20.00 -10.54 -9.12
CA GLY A 113 20.11 -11.89 -9.71
C GLY A 113 21.37 -12.68 -9.32
N GLU A 114 22.32 -12.05 -8.63
CA GLU A 114 23.48 -12.71 -8.03
C GLU A 114 23.33 -12.80 -6.51
N VAL A 115 23.70 -13.95 -5.95
CA VAL A 115 23.74 -14.16 -4.50
C VAL A 115 24.85 -13.28 -3.94
N ILE A 116 24.50 -12.09 -3.44
CA ILE A 116 25.47 -11.22 -2.78
C ILE A 116 25.82 -11.88 -1.43
N ALA A 117 26.83 -12.74 -1.42
CA ALA A 117 27.50 -13.17 -0.21
C ALA A 117 28.30 -11.97 0.32
N GLN A 118 27.64 -11.04 1.02
CA GLN A 118 28.36 -9.95 1.67
C GLN A 118 29.22 -10.51 2.81
N PRO A 119 30.49 -10.06 2.92
CA PRO A 119 31.35 -10.47 4.01
C PRO A 119 30.76 -9.92 5.31
N ARG A 120 30.61 -10.80 6.32
CA ARG A 120 30.15 -10.43 7.66
C ARG A 120 30.98 -9.27 8.20
N VAL A 121 30.42 -8.07 8.22
CA VAL A 121 30.88 -7.07 9.17
C VAL A 121 30.38 -7.54 10.51
N ALA A 122 31.28 -8.13 11.30
CA ALA A 122 31.02 -8.42 12.70
C ALA A 122 30.81 -7.07 13.41
N VAL A 123 29.56 -6.60 13.44
CA VAL A 123 29.16 -5.52 14.33
C VAL A 123 29.33 -6.09 15.74
N ALA A 124 30.43 -5.69 16.39
CA ALA A 124 30.66 -5.95 17.80
C ALA A 124 29.41 -5.53 18.59
N PRO A 125 29.01 -6.27 19.64
CA PRO A 125 27.75 -6.01 20.33
C PRO A 125 27.86 -4.69 21.10
N GLY A 126 27.53 -3.59 20.43
CA GLY A 126 27.15 -2.33 21.07
C GLY A 126 25.84 -2.60 21.79
N LYS A 127 25.86 -2.49 23.13
CA LYS A 127 24.74 -2.78 24.03
C LYS A 127 23.47 -2.01 23.61
N ALA A 128 22.63 -2.61 22.79
CA ALA A 128 21.23 -2.24 22.66
C ALA A 128 20.45 -2.87 23.82
N ARG A 129 20.05 -2.01 24.76
CA ARG A 129 19.34 -2.36 25.99
C ARG A 129 17.92 -2.82 25.66
N VAL A 130 17.71 -4.13 25.60
CA VAL A 130 16.39 -4.73 25.86
C VAL A 130 16.08 -4.59 27.36
N LYS A 131 14.91 -4.03 27.71
CA LYS A 131 14.39 -4.05 29.10
C LYS A 131 13.61 -5.35 29.31
N PRO A 132 14.00 -6.23 30.24
CA PRO A 132 13.10 -7.22 30.83
C PRO A 132 12.24 -6.52 31.90
N VAL A 133 10.96 -6.86 31.93
CA VAL A 133 10.09 -6.59 33.08
C VAL A 133 10.41 -7.64 34.13
N GLU A 134 10.99 -7.23 35.26
CA GLU A 134 10.73 -7.77 36.60
C GLU A 134 11.56 -7.01 37.68
N THR A 135 11.07 -7.15 38.90
CA THR A 135 11.04 -6.21 40.03
C THR A 135 12.34 -6.11 40.85
N GLN A 136 12.52 -4.94 41.50
CA GLN A 136 13.21 -4.64 42.78
C GLN A 136 14.53 -3.81 42.77
N SER A 137 14.42 -2.69 43.50
CA SER A 137 15.40 -1.99 44.36
C SER A 137 16.49 -1.06 43.81
N ALA A 138 16.33 0.21 44.22
CA ALA A 138 17.29 1.24 44.67
C ALA A 138 18.71 1.36 44.05
N GLY A 139 19.01 2.58 43.57
CA GLY A 139 20.38 3.06 43.43
C GLY A 139 20.55 4.21 42.43
N ASN A 140 20.60 5.45 42.94
CA ASN A 140 20.93 6.66 42.19
C ASN A 140 22.28 6.58 41.44
N LYS A 141 22.36 7.21 40.26
CA LYS A 141 23.45 8.12 39.87
C LYS A 141 23.12 8.89 38.58
N GLU A 142 23.42 10.17 38.62
CA GLU A 142 23.09 11.25 37.69
C GLU A 142 23.89 11.25 36.37
N ASN A 143 23.38 12.10 35.46
CA ASN A 143 24.00 12.74 34.29
C ASN A 143 24.20 11.93 33.00
N LYS A 144 23.40 12.28 31.96
CA LYS A 144 23.75 13.34 30.99
C LYS A 144 22.59 13.53 30.00
N MET A 145 21.72 14.51 30.26
CA MET A 145 20.80 15.08 29.27
C MET A 145 21.63 15.98 28.34
N LEU A 146 21.52 15.77 27.02
CA LEU A 146 21.71 16.72 25.91
C LEU A 146 21.73 15.86 24.63
N ASN A 147 20.63 15.92 23.85
CA ASN A 147 20.45 15.49 22.44
C ASN A 147 19.07 14.88 22.10
N HIS A 148 18.02 15.05 22.91
CA HIS A 148 16.69 14.54 22.57
C HIS A 148 15.80 15.53 21.78
N THR A 149 16.23 16.76 21.51
CA THR A 149 15.36 17.76 20.87
C THR A 149 15.27 17.57 19.35
N ARG A 150 16.35 17.14 18.68
CA ARG A 150 16.41 17.10 17.20
C ARG A 150 15.66 15.91 16.54
N CYS A 151 15.58 14.74 17.18
CA CYS A 151 14.81 13.59 16.64
C CYS A 151 13.29 13.65 16.90
N ARG A 152 12.83 14.58 17.74
CA ARG A 152 11.39 14.71 18.06
C ARG A 152 10.68 15.65 17.10
N GLU A 153 11.41 16.59 16.49
CA GLU A 153 10.88 17.56 15.52
C GLU A 153 10.66 16.89 14.14
N GLU A 154 11.64 16.16 13.61
CA GLU A 154 11.53 15.43 12.33
C GLU A 154 10.41 14.36 12.35
N SER A 155 10.23 13.66 13.48
CA SER A 155 9.16 12.66 13.65
C SER A 155 7.77 13.29 13.86
N ALA A 156 7.71 14.54 14.35
CA ALA A 156 6.45 15.27 14.48
C ALA A 156 6.02 15.89 13.15
N GLU A 157 6.95 16.40 12.35
CA GLU A 157 6.70 16.93 11.00
C GLU A 157 6.22 15.84 10.04
N GLN A 158 6.89 14.69 10.01
CA GLN A 158 6.44 13.55 9.18
C GLN A 158 5.04 13.05 9.60
N LYS A 159 4.74 13.06 10.90
CA LYS A 159 3.42 12.67 11.41
C LYS A 159 2.34 13.72 11.07
N ALA A 160 2.69 15.00 11.05
CA ALA A 160 1.80 16.07 10.62
C ALA A 160 1.51 15.98 9.12
N GLU A 161 2.53 15.68 8.30
CA GLU A 161 2.40 15.48 6.85
C GLU A 161 1.52 14.27 6.52
N ILE A 162 1.74 13.12 7.17
CA ILE A 162 0.87 11.93 7.01
C ILE A 162 -0.58 12.24 7.41
N SER A 163 -0.77 13.04 8.47
CA SER A 163 -2.11 13.47 8.88
C SER A 163 -2.75 14.40 7.86
N ALA A 164 -1.99 15.30 7.24
CA ALA A 164 -2.46 16.22 6.21
C ALA A 164 -2.85 15.45 4.93
N LEU A 165 -1.97 14.59 4.43
CA LEU A 165 -2.26 13.72 3.27
C LEU A 165 -3.47 12.81 3.53
N SER A 166 -3.60 12.25 4.73
CA SER A 166 -4.77 11.45 5.08
C SER A 166 -6.07 12.25 5.09
N ASN A 167 -6.03 13.55 5.37
CA ASN A 167 -7.20 14.41 5.31
C ASN A 167 -7.55 14.76 3.87
N THR A 168 -6.56 15.08 3.02
CA THR A 168 -6.77 15.32 1.59
C THR A 168 -7.38 14.11 0.89
N VAL A 169 -6.92 12.89 1.21
CA VAL A 169 -7.52 11.66 0.66
C VAL A 169 -8.99 11.53 1.04
N LYS A 170 -9.36 11.86 2.27
CA LYS A 170 -10.76 11.81 2.72
C LYS A 170 -11.61 12.89 2.03
N GLU A 171 -11.08 14.09 1.88
CA GLU A 171 -11.75 15.18 1.17
C GLU A 171 -12.01 14.80 -0.29
N LEU A 172 -10.99 14.29 -0.98
CA LEU A 172 -11.13 13.80 -2.36
C LEU A 172 -12.12 12.64 -2.47
N GLN A 173 -12.15 11.72 -1.51
CA GLN A 173 -13.15 10.64 -1.47
C GLN A 173 -14.58 11.21 -1.38
N VAL A 174 -14.79 12.20 -0.52
CA VAL A 174 -16.10 12.87 -0.40
C VAL A 174 -16.47 13.57 -1.71
N THR A 175 -15.52 14.30 -2.32
CA THR A 175 -15.75 14.96 -3.61
C THR A 175 -16.09 13.96 -4.71
N VAL A 176 -15.40 12.83 -4.80
CA VAL A 176 -15.72 11.78 -5.77
C VAL A 176 -17.12 11.21 -5.53
N GLU A 177 -17.48 10.92 -4.28
CA GLU A 177 -18.84 10.45 -3.96
C GLU A 177 -19.92 11.47 -4.34
N GLU A 178 -19.65 12.77 -4.22
CA GLU A 178 -20.55 13.84 -4.65
C GLU A 178 -20.66 13.90 -6.19
N LEU A 179 -19.53 13.85 -6.89
CA LEU A 179 -19.48 13.82 -8.35
C LEU A 179 -20.15 12.57 -8.93
N GLU A 180 -20.02 11.42 -8.28
CA GLU A 180 -20.72 10.19 -8.70
C GLU A 180 -22.24 10.32 -8.54
N LYS A 181 -22.71 10.97 -7.48
CA LYS A 181 -24.14 11.28 -7.32
C LYS A 181 -24.62 12.23 -8.41
N GLU A 182 -23.85 13.25 -8.75
CA GLU A 182 -24.18 14.17 -9.84
C GLU A 182 -24.19 13.45 -11.19
N ARG A 183 -23.17 12.64 -11.50
CA ARG A 183 -23.11 11.78 -12.68
C ARG A 183 -24.35 10.91 -12.80
N ASP A 184 -24.71 10.19 -11.74
CA ASP A 184 -25.84 9.29 -11.74
C ASP A 184 -27.18 10.05 -11.86
N PHE A 185 -27.27 11.24 -11.26
CA PHE A 185 -28.42 12.13 -11.40
C PHE A 185 -28.63 12.60 -12.84
N TYR A 186 -27.56 13.07 -13.50
CA TYR A 186 -27.64 13.51 -14.90
C TYR A 186 -27.88 12.33 -15.85
N PHE A 187 -27.22 11.20 -15.62
CA PHE A 187 -27.45 9.97 -16.38
C PHE A 187 -28.91 9.51 -16.27
N GLY A 188 -29.49 9.52 -15.07
CA GLY A 188 -30.89 9.20 -14.85
C GLY A 188 -31.84 10.09 -15.64
N LYS A 189 -31.60 11.42 -15.64
CA LYS A 189 -32.40 12.37 -16.45
C LYS A 189 -32.28 12.10 -17.95
N LEU A 190 -31.06 11.87 -18.45
CA LEU A 190 -30.85 11.56 -19.86
C LEU A 190 -31.53 10.25 -20.25
N ARG A 191 -31.51 9.25 -19.38
CA ARG A 191 -32.21 7.97 -19.58
C ARG A 191 -33.73 8.14 -19.61
N GLU A 192 -34.30 8.97 -18.75
CA GLU A 192 -35.73 9.31 -18.81
C GLU A 192 -36.10 9.99 -20.14
N VAL A 193 -35.28 10.92 -20.61
CA VAL A 193 -35.45 11.58 -21.92
C VAL A 193 -35.35 10.56 -23.06
N GLU A 194 -34.38 9.65 -23.01
CA GLU A 194 -34.20 8.60 -24.02
C GLU A 194 -35.44 7.69 -24.12
N ILE A 195 -35.98 7.25 -22.98
CA ILE A 195 -37.19 6.43 -22.92
C ILE A 195 -38.39 7.21 -23.47
N PHE A 196 -38.52 8.49 -23.13
CA PHE A 196 -39.58 9.35 -23.66
C PHE A 196 -39.49 9.46 -25.19
N CYS A 197 -38.30 9.70 -25.73
CA CYS A 197 -38.07 9.75 -27.18
C CYS A 197 -38.40 8.43 -27.87
N GLN A 198 -37.95 7.29 -27.31
CA GLN A 198 -38.24 5.95 -27.86
C GLN A 198 -39.75 5.67 -27.88
N THR A 199 -40.45 5.92 -26.77
CA THR A 199 -41.89 5.67 -26.64
C THR A 199 -42.73 6.50 -27.61
N ASN A 200 -42.30 7.73 -27.89
CA ASN A 200 -43.04 8.64 -28.78
C ASN A 200 -42.56 8.59 -30.24
N SER A 201 -41.53 7.82 -30.56
CA SER A 201 -41.04 7.65 -31.93
C SER A 201 -41.94 6.78 -32.82
N GLU A 202 -42.80 5.95 -32.21
CA GLU A 202 -43.71 5.03 -32.91
C GLU A 202 -45.07 5.65 -33.28
N SER A 203 -45.41 6.82 -32.72
CA SER A 203 -46.65 7.53 -33.04
C SER A 203 -46.37 8.57 -34.12
N GLU A 204 -47.15 8.60 -35.22
CA GLU A 204 -47.04 9.59 -36.31
C GLU A 204 -47.44 11.02 -35.85
N MET A 205 -46.72 11.56 -34.87
CA MET A 205 -46.97 12.86 -34.27
C MET A 205 -46.01 13.93 -34.81
N GLN A 206 -46.53 15.16 -34.85
CA GLN A 206 -45.74 16.39 -34.94
C GLN A 206 -44.61 16.31 -33.90
N ASN A 207 -43.37 16.65 -34.28
CA ASN A 207 -42.12 16.56 -33.49
C ASN A 207 -41.17 15.38 -33.80
N ALA A 208 -41.44 14.57 -34.83
CA ALA A 208 -40.52 13.51 -35.26
C ALA A 208 -39.08 13.99 -35.52
N ASP A 209 -38.93 15.19 -36.10
CA ASP A 209 -37.61 15.77 -36.37
C ASP A 209 -36.90 16.19 -35.08
N VAL A 210 -37.62 16.77 -34.12
CA VAL A 210 -37.08 17.11 -32.79
C VAL A 210 -36.63 15.86 -32.03
N ILE A 211 -37.40 14.77 -32.10
CA ILE A 211 -37.03 13.49 -31.47
C ILE A 211 -35.75 12.91 -32.09
N LYS A 212 -35.59 13.03 -33.41
CA LYS A 212 -34.35 12.62 -34.09
C LYS A 212 -33.16 13.48 -33.68
N ASP A 213 -33.32 14.80 -33.59
CA ASP A 213 -32.25 15.70 -33.17
C ASP A 213 -31.80 15.42 -31.73
N VAL A 214 -32.75 15.22 -30.80
CA VAL A 214 -32.44 14.84 -29.42
C VAL A 214 -31.75 13.48 -29.35
N SER A 215 -32.19 12.51 -30.16
CA SER A 215 -31.54 11.19 -30.22
C SER A 215 -30.11 11.30 -30.74
N ALA A 216 -29.86 12.14 -31.75
CA ALA A 216 -28.52 12.36 -32.27
C ALA A 216 -27.56 12.93 -31.21
N ILE A 217 -28.04 13.81 -30.33
CA ILE A 217 -27.27 14.33 -29.20
C ILE A 217 -26.97 13.22 -28.18
N LEU A 218 -27.96 12.40 -27.82
CA LEU A 218 -27.81 11.33 -26.81
C LEU A 218 -26.86 10.21 -27.23
N TYR A 219 -26.74 9.96 -28.53
CA TYR A 219 -25.86 8.92 -29.09
C TYR A 219 -24.63 9.48 -29.81
N ALA A 220 -24.36 10.79 -29.67
CA ALA A 220 -23.10 11.34 -30.14
C ALA A 220 -21.95 10.67 -29.35
N ASN A 221 -20.98 10.09 -30.05
CA ASN A 221 -19.80 9.55 -29.41
C ASN A 221 -18.81 10.71 -29.15
N ASP A 222 -18.42 10.90 -27.89
CA ASP A 222 -17.50 11.96 -27.44
C ASP A 222 -16.03 11.71 -27.81
N ASP A 223 -15.72 10.85 -28.79
CA ASP A 223 -14.34 10.55 -29.21
C ASP A 223 -13.60 11.79 -29.79
N ALA A 224 -14.25 12.95 -29.89
CA ALA A 224 -13.67 14.19 -30.37
C ALA A 224 -13.30 15.23 -29.28
N GLU A 225 -13.74 15.08 -28.02
CA GLU A 225 -13.50 16.10 -26.96
C GLU A 225 -12.67 15.63 -25.76
N ALA A 226 -12.22 14.37 -25.75
CA ALA A 226 -11.38 13.84 -24.66
C ALA A 226 -9.94 14.41 -24.61
N GLU A 227 -9.52 15.27 -25.55
CA GLU A 227 -8.17 15.85 -25.55
C GLU A 227 -8.00 17.08 -24.62
N ASP A 228 -9.07 17.71 -24.14
CA ASP A 228 -8.93 19.03 -23.46
C ASP A 228 -8.89 18.97 -21.92
N ILE A 229 -9.11 17.79 -21.30
CA ILE A 229 -9.09 17.66 -19.83
C ILE A 229 -7.65 17.57 -19.29
N ASN A 230 -6.67 17.21 -20.12
CA ASN A 230 -5.27 17.11 -19.71
C ASN A 230 -4.48 18.43 -19.89
N ALA A 231 -5.11 19.51 -20.36
CA ALA A 231 -4.46 20.80 -20.61
C ALA A 231 -4.56 21.78 -19.42
N THR A 232 -5.51 21.58 -18.50
CA THR A 232 -5.79 22.57 -17.43
C THR A 232 -4.85 22.44 -16.22
N GLU A 233 -4.11 21.35 -16.06
CA GLU A 233 -3.15 21.16 -14.96
C GLU A 233 -1.77 21.77 -15.22
N ALA A 234 -1.51 22.31 -16.42
CA ALA A 234 -0.21 22.84 -16.81
C ALA A 234 0.01 24.35 -16.54
N VAL A 235 -0.97 25.07 -15.97
CA VAL A 235 -0.89 26.56 -15.87
C VAL A 235 -0.62 27.11 -14.47
N GLU A 236 -0.70 26.33 -13.39
CA GLU A 236 -0.49 26.88 -12.02
C GLU A 236 0.90 26.67 -11.40
N VAL A 237 1.93 26.27 -12.17
CA VAL A 237 3.30 26.10 -11.63
C VAL A 237 4.27 27.23 -12.02
N GLU A 238 3.83 28.26 -12.74
CA GLU A 238 4.64 29.50 -12.89
C GLU A 238 3.84 30.77 -12.57
N ALA A 239 3.79 31.11 -11.27
CA ALA A 239 3.65 32.48 -10.78
C ALA A 239 4.21 32.61 -9.34
#